data_AF-A0AAJ4RC45-F1
#
_entry.id   AF-A0AAJ4RC45-F1
#
_cell.length_a   1.000
_cell.length_b   1.000
_cell.length_c   1.000
_cell.angle_alpha   90.00
_cell.angle_beta   90.00
_cell.angle_gamma   90.00
#
_symmetry.space_group_name_H-M   'P 1'
#
loop_
_entity.id
_entity.type
_entity.pdbx_description
1 polymer ?
#
loop_
_entity_poly.entity_id
_entity_poly.type
_entity_poly.pdbx_seq_one_letter_code
_entity_poly.pdbx_strand_id
1 'polypeptide(L)'
;MRKAFTMIELIFVIVILGILAAVALPKFLGVAQQAHEGNLKSFVGTLNRTVAPTLWSKSISDGKDGNISYTDLEYYKGNDGNLTEYTDVPKEVKDMNLSFCDDPDNYKIVGWADKNVAGKNYFIACIGGNANHAPKFLLLRQTAPTNELTTAELGEANNSAITESTTSATFTGSGTTATGDILK
;
A
#
# COMPACT_ATOMS: atom_id res chain seq x y z
N MET A 1 -52.85 -32.54 0.61
CA MET A 1 -51.81 -33.31 -0.11
C MET A 1 -50.58 -32.41 -0.27
N ARG A 2 -49.43 -32.75 0.31
CA ARG A 2 -48.18 -32.01 0.08
C ARG A 2 -47.66 -32.42 -1.31
N LYS A 3 -47.56 -31.49 -2.25
CA LYS A 3 -46.85 -31.71 -3.51
C LYS A 3 -45.39 -32.06 -3.16
N ALA A 4 -44.98 -33.29 -3.47
CA ALA A 4 -43.58 -33.66 -3.43
C ALA A 4 -42.87 -32.93 -4.58
N PHE A 5 -41.74 -32.30 -4.29
CA PHE A 5 -40.90 -31.62 -5.27
C PHE A 5 -40.36 -32.64 -6.28
N THR A 6 -40.41 -32.33 -7.57
CA THR A 6 -39.94 -33.27 -8.58
C THR A 6 -38.41 -33.27 -8.64
N MET A 7 -37.79 -34.42 -8.95
CA MET A 7 -36.33 -34.48 -9.11
C MET A 7 -35.84 -33.56 -10.23
N ILE A 8 -36.65 -33.38 -11.28
CA ILE A 8 -36.29 -32.51 -12.40
C ILE A 8 -36.25 -31.03 -12.01
N GLU A 9 -37.15 -30.56 -11.14
CA GLU A 9 -37.11 -29.19 -10.62
C GLU A 9 -35.84 -28.94 -9.81
N LEU A 10 -35.38 -29.93 -9.03
CA LEU A 10 -34.13 -29.81 -8.28
C LEU A 10 -32.92 -29.72 -9.19
N ILE A 11 -32.87 -30.56 -10.23
CA ILE A 11 -31.77 -30.57 -11.21
C ILE A 11 -31.70 -29.23 -11.95
N PHE A 12 -32.84 -28.68 -12.35
CA PHE A 12 -32.86 -27.40 -13.06
C PHE A 12 -32.32 -26.25 -12.20
N VAL A 13 -32.64 -26.25 -10.90
CA VAL A 13 -32.15 -25.24 -9.95
C VAL A 13 -30.64 -25.32 -9.79
N ILE A 14 -30.06 -26.51 -9.60
CA ILE A 14 -28.59 -26.62 -9.46
C ILE A 14 -27.85 -26.28 -10.75
N VAL A 15 -28.44 -26.55 -11.92
CA VAL A 15 -27.85 -26.16 -13.22
C VAL A 15 -27.85 -24.64 -13.37
N ILE A 16 -28.97 -23.97 -13.07
CA ILE A 16 -29.04 -22.51 -13.11
C ILE A 16 -28.05 -21.88 -12.12
N LEU A 17 -28.01 -22.37 -10.87
CA LEU A 17 -27.05 -21.90 -9.87
C LEU A 17 -25.60 -22.14 -10.31
N GLY A 18 -25.31 -23.27 -10.96
CA GLY A 18 -23.99 -23.57 -11.52
C GLY A 18 -23.54 -22.57 -12.58
N ILE A 19 -24.43 -22.21 -13.52
CA ILE A 19 -24.13 -21.23 -14.58
C ILE A 19 -23.93 -19.83 -13.98
N LEU A 20 -24.80 -19.41 -13.05
CA LEU A 20 -24.69 -18.11 -12.38
C LEU A 20 -23.39 -18.02 -11.55
N ALA A 21 -23.04 -19.08 -10.83
CA ALA A 21 -21.79 -19.13 -10.05
C ALA A 21 -20.55 -19.05 -10.94
N ALA A 22 -20.53 -19.76 -12.07
CA ALA A 22 -19.42 -19.76 -13.02
C ALA A 22 -19.11 -18.36 -13.58
N VAL A 23 -20.14 -17.55 -13.84
CA VAL A 23 -19.95 -16.18 -14.37
C VAL A 23 -19.69 -15.15 -13.25
N ALA A 24 -20.29 -15.33 -12.06
CA ALA A 24 -20.16 -14.39 -10.96
C ALA A 24 -18.79 -14.45 -10.26
N LEU A 25 -18.22 -15.65 -10.10
CA LEU A 25 -17.02 -15.87 -9.29
C LEU A 25 -15.76 -15.14 -9.83
N PRO A 26 -15.44 -15.17 -11.14
CA PRO A 26 -14.29 -14.42 -11.67
C PRO A 26 -14.42 -12.90 -11.47
N LYS A 27 -15.64 -12.37 -11.60
CA LYS A 27 -15.92 -10.94 -11.37
C LYS A 27 -15.73 -10.56 -9.90
N PHE A 28 -16.19 -11.42 -8.99
CA PHE A 28 -16.06 -11.17 -7.55
C PHE A 28 -14.61 -11.04 -7.10
N LEU A 29 -13.71 -11.90 -7.61
CA LEU A 29 -12.27 -11.82 -7.32
C LEU A 29 -11.64 -10.51 -7.78
N GLY A 30 -12.01 -10.03 -8.97
CA GLY A 30 -11.53 -8.74 -9.48
C GLY A 30 -11.99 -7.54 -8.65
N VAL A 31 -13.23 -7.56 -8.16
CA VAL A 31 -13.78 -6.49 -7.30
C VAL A 31 -13.08 -6.46 -5.94
N ALA A 32 -12.83 -7.62 -5.33
CA ALA A 32 -12.10 -7.70 -4.06
C ALA A 32 -10.69 -7.09 -4.18
N GLN A 33 -9.97 -7.42 -5.25
CA GLN A 33 -8.64 -6.84 -5.52
C GLN A 33 -8.69 -5.31 -5.69
N GLN A 34 -9.68 -4.78 -6.42
CA GLN A 34 -9.85 -3.34 -6.57
C GLN A 34 -10.18 -2.65 -5.24
N ALA A 35 -10.93 -3.31 -4.37
CA ALA A 35 -11.21 -2.80 -3.03
C ALA A 35 -9.94 -2.71 -2.17
N HIS A 36 -9.08 -3.73 -2.20
CA HIS A 36 -7.78 -3.70 -1.51
C HIS A 36 -6.87 -2.58 -2.03
N GLU A 37 -6.80 -2.37 -3.35
CA GLU A 37 -6.08 -1.24 -3.94
C GLU A 37 -6.68 0.11 -3.49
N GLY A 38 -8.01 0.20 -3.42
CA GLY A 38 -8.72 1.38 -2.92
C GLY A 38 -8.40 1.70 -1.45
N ASN A 39 -8.31 0.68 -0.59
CA ASN A 39 -7.91 0.84 0.81
C ASN A 39 -6.49 1.39 0.92
N LEU A 40 -5.54 0.84 0.15
CA LEU A 40 -4.16 1.33 0.13
C LEU A 40 -4.07 2.78 -0.38
N LYS A 41 -4.84 3.14 -1.41
CA LYS A 41 -4.93 4.53 -1.90
C LYS A 41 -5.48 5.46 -0.83
N SER A 42 -6.52 5.04 -0.13
CA SER A 42 -7.11 5.82 0.97
C SER A 42 -6.14 5.98 2.14
N PHE A 43 -5.39 4.93 2.47
CA PHE A 43 -4.35 4.97 3.49
C PHE A 43 -3.23 5.93 3.13
N VAL A 44 -2.66 5.85 1.92
CA VAL A 44 -1.64 6.82 1.46
C VAL A 44 -2.20 8.25 1.38
N GLY A 45 -3.48 8.40 1.04
CA GLY A 45 -4.19 9.69 1.16
C GLY A 45 -4.24 10.21 2.60
N THR A 46 -4.48 9.32 3.56
CA THR A 46 -4.48 9.63 5.00
C THR A 46 -3.08 9.97 5.49
N LEU A 47 -2.05 9.25 5.01
CA LEU A 47 -0.65 9.58 5.27
C LEU A 47 -0.36 11.02 4.82
N ASN A 48 -0.70 11.37 3.57
CA ASN A 48 -0.44 12.71 3.05
C ASN A 48 -1.24 13.84 3.75
N ARG A 49 -2.48 13.56 4.19
CA ARG A 49 -3.38 14.59 4.73
C ARG A 49 -3.29 14.77 6.24
N THR A 50 -2.95 13.71 6.96
CA THR A 50 -3.00 13.69 8.42
C THR A 50 -1.64 13.37 9.01
N VAL A 51 -1.06 12.21 8.68
CA VAL A 51 0.19 11.75 9.33
C VAL A 51 1.38 12.61 8.94
N ALA A 52 1.58 12.86 7.64
CA ALA A 52 2.61 13.74 7.09
C ALA A 52 2.69 15.11 7.78
N PRO A 53 1.63 15.94 7.77
CA PRO A 53 1.68 17.27 8.38
C PRO A 53 1.75 17.25 9.90
N THR A 54 1.13 16.26 10.56
CA THR A 54 1.19 16.16 12.03
C THR A 54 2.60 15.85 12.51
N LEU A 55 3.28 14.88 11.88
CA LEU A 55 4.66 14.54 12.20
C LEU A 55 5.62 15.66 11.85
N TRP A 56 5.42 16.32 10.71
CA TRP A 56 6.22 17.45 10.30
C TRP A 56 6.07 18.65 11.24
N SER A 57 4.85 18.94 11.71
CA SER A 57 4.62 19.99 12.71
C SER A 57 5.20 19.62 14.08
N LYS A 58 5.09 18.35 14.48
CA LYS A 58 5.69 17.83 15.71
C LYS A 58 7.20 17.99 15.70
N SER A 59 7.85 17.66 14.58
CA SER A 59 9.31 17.75 14.46
C SER A 59 9.83 19.17 14.53
N ILE A 60 9.14 20.12 13.91
CA ILE A 60 9.45 21.55 14.03
C ILE A 60 9.32 22.00 15.49
N SER A 61 8.25 21.57 16.18
CA SER A 61 8.02 21.93 17.58
C SER A 61 9.07 21.35 18.53
N ASP A 62 9.60 20.17 18.21
CA ASP A 62 10.63 19.47 18.98
C ASP A 62 12.06 19.94 18.63
N GLY A 63 12.22 20.96 17.77
CA GLY A 63 13.52 21.49 17.35
C GLY A 63 14.30 20.54 16.43
N LYS A 64 13.59 19.71 15.68
CA LYS A 64 14.13 18.73 14.72
C LYS A 64 14.01 19.18 13.28
N ASP A 65 13.72 20.48 13.06
CA ASP A 65 13.72 21.13 11.76
C ASP A 65 12.94 20.36 10.70
N GLY A 66 11.69 19.96 10.95
CA GLY A 66 10.91 19.27 9.92
C GLY A 66 11.37 17.84 9.62
N ASN A 67 12.49 17.35 10.15
CA ASN A 67 12.93 15.98 9.95
C ASN A 67 11.89 15.03 10.57
N ILE A 68 11.30 14.09 9.82
CA ILE A 68 10.37 13.10 10.41
C ILE A 68 11.04 11.78 10.75
N SER A 69 12.28 11.58 10.30
CA SER A 69 13.08 10.38 10.59
C SER A 69 13.43 10.24 12.07
N TYR A 70 13.54 11.34 12.82
CA TYR A 70 13.86 11.31 14.27
C TYR A 70 12.85 10.55 15.15
N THR A 71 11.66 10.22 14.64
CA THR A 71 10.59 9.60 15.42
C THR A 71 10.63 8.07 15.47
N ASP A 72 11.47 7.41 14.65
CA ASP A 72 11.48 5.96 14.51
C ASP A 72 10.07 5.35 14.37
N LEU A 73 9.30 5.89 13.42
CA LEU A 73 7.93 5.47 13.17
C LEU A 73 7.88 4.29 12.23
N GLU A 74 7.63 3.13 12.84
CA GLU A 74 7.61 1.85 12.16
C GLU A 74 6.29 1.11 12.41
N TYR A 75 5.93 0.25 11.48
CA TYR A 75 4.85 -0.71 11.56
C TYR A 75 5.34 -2.02 10.97
N TYR A 76 5.14 -3.12 11.70
CA TYR A 76 5.46 -4.46 11.23
C TYR A 76 4.31 -5.40 11.53
N LYS A 77 3.80 -6.11 10.53
CA LYS A 77 2.63 -6.98 10.68
C LYS A 77 2.89 -8.06 11.72
N GLY A 78 2.06 -8.07 12.78
CA GLY A 78 2.17 -8.99 13.91
C GLY A 78 2.84 -8.38 15.15
N ASN A 79 3.37 -7.17 15.04
CA ASN A 79 3.82 -6.34 16.16
C ASN A 79 3.08 -4.99 16.09
N ASP A 80 2.54 -4.53 17.22
CA ASP A 80 1.96 -3.20 17.27
C ASP A 80 3.11 -2.17 17.15
N GLY A 81 3.24 -1.56 15.97
CA GLY A 81 4.25 -0.55 15.69
C GLY A 81 3.79 0.86 16.08
N ASN A 82 4.73 1.77 16.29
CA ASN A 82 4.48 3.14 16.76
C ASN A 82 3.58 3.94 15.81
N LEU A 83 3.59 3.61 14.52
CA LEU A 83 2.71 4.26 13.54
C LEU A 83 1.21 4.09 13.85
N THR A 84 0.82 2.99 14.52
CA THR A 84 -0.59 2.73 14.89
C THR A 84 -1.15 3.74 15.90
N GLU A 85 -0.30 4.49 16.59
CA GLU A 85 -0.71 5.61 17.45
C GLU A 85 -1.25 6.80 16.62
N TYR A 86 -0.79 6.95 15.37
CA TYR A 86 -1.09 8.09 14.52
C TYR A 86 -2.18 7.79 13.48
N THR A 87 -2.30 6.54 13.05
CA THR A 87 -3.28 6.14 12.05
C THR A 87 -3.58 4.66 12.13
N ASP A 88 -4.82 4.30 11.81
CA ASP A 88 -5.16 2.91 11.52
C ASP A 88 -4.44 2.46 10.25
N VAL A 89 -3.66 1.39 10.36
CA VAL A 89 -2.94 0.79 9.23
C VAL A 89 -3.79 -0.33 8.63
N PRO A 90 -4.09 -0.30 7.32
CA PRO A 90 -4.90 -1.32 6.69
C PRO A 90 -4.16 -2.67 6.70
N LYS A 91 -4.90 -3.77 6.86
CA LYS A 91 -4.38 -5.15 6.96
C LYS A 91 -3.53 -5.61 5.75
N GLU A 92 -3.68 -4.91 4.64
CA GLU A 92 -2.93 -5.09 3.40
C GLU A 92 -1.46 -4.68 3.58
N VAL A 93 -1.17 -3.64 4.38
CA VAL A 93 0.21 -3.22 4.65
C VAL A 93 0.90 -4.27 5.51
N LYS A 94 2.07 -4.72 5.07
CA LYS A 94 2.89 -5.67 5.80
C LYS A 94 3.84 -4.94 6.71
N ASP A 95 4.74 -4.14 6.13
CA ASP A 95 5.68 -3.35 6.92
C ASP A 95 5.78 -1.92 6.37
N MET A 96 6.06 -0.97 7.25
CA MET A 96 6.34 0.42 6.91
C MET A 96 7.31 1.04 7.92
N ASN A 97 8.22 1.87 7.44
CA ASN A 97 9.22 2.58 8.22
C ASN A 97 9.41 3.99 7.65
N LEU A 98 8.95 4.99 8.38
CA LEU A 98 9.02 6.39 8.00
C LEU A 98 10.38 7.04 8.32
N SER A 99 11.26 6.34 9.06
CA SER A 99 12.63 6.81 9.30
C SER A 99 13.43 7.02 8.03
N PHE A 100 13.02 6.40 6.93
CA PHE A 100 13.65 6.59 5.63
C PHE A 100 13.04 7.72 4.80
N CYS A 101 12.09 8.47 5.35
CA CYS A 101 11.49 9.64 4.69
C CYS A 101 12.07 10.95 5.22
N ASP A 102 13.34 11.20 4.91
CA ASP A 102 14.01 12.47 5.15
C ASP A 102 14.75 13.02 3.91
N ASP A 103 14.74 12.24 2.81
CA ASP A 103 15.53 12.52 1.62
C ASP A 103 14.93 13.70 0.83
N PRO A 104 15.72 14.77 0.58
CA PRO A 104 15.22 15.95 -0.11
C PRO A 104 14.99 15.74 -1.60
N ASP A 105 15.71 14.80 -2.22
CA ASP A 105 15.83 14.70 -3.68
C ASP A 105 15.29 13.39 -4.24
N ASN A 106 15.17 12.35 -3.42
CA ASN A 106 14.80 11.02 -3.85
C ASN A 106 13.58 10.49 -3.11
N TYR A 107 12.62 9.93 -3.86
CA TYR A 107 11.64 9.06 -3.26
C TYR A 107 12.36 7.79 -2.80
N LYS A 108 12.16 7.41 -1.54
CA LYS A 108 12.62 6.13 -0.96
C LYS A 108 11.44 5.24 -0.68
N ILE A 109 11.62 3.92 -0.83
CA ILE A 109 10.60 2.96 -0.41
C ILE A 109 10.54 2.95 1.11
N VAL A 110 9.37 3.24 1.65
CA VAL A 110 9.12 3.27 3.10
C VAL A 110 8.21 2.14 3.55
N GLY A 111 7.45 1.49 2.67
CA GLY A 111 6.58 0.40 3.08
C GLY A 111 6.10 -0.46 1.92
N TRP A 112 5.44 -1.56 2.25
CA TRP A 112 4.93 -2.50 1.26
C TRP A 112 3.72 -3.29 1.76
N ALA A 113 2.95 -3.83 0.82
CA ALA A 113 1.73 -4.58 1.09
C ALA A 113 1.89 -6.08 0.81
N ASP A 114 1.25 -6.90 1.65
CA ASP A 114 1.21 -8.36 1.55
C ASP A 114 0.40 -8.78 0.31
N LYS A 115 1.04 -9.51 -0.60
CA LYS A 115 0.43 -9.92 -1.87
C LYS A 115 -0.72 -10.89 -1.66
N ASN A 116 -0.68 -11.67 -0.57
CA ASN A 116 -1.69 -12.68 -0.29
C ASN A 116 -2.99 -12.04 0.21
N VAL A 117 -2.92 -10.80 0.71
CA VAL A 117 -4.08 -10.02 1.14
C VAL A 117 -4.53 -9.07 0.04
N ALA A 118 -3.61 -8.29 -0.54
CA ALA A 118 -3.95 -7.29 -1.56
C ALA A 118 -4.15 -7.88 -2.96
N GLY A 119 -3.75 -9.13 -3.18
CA GLY A 119 -3.79 -9.84 -4.47
C GLY A 119 -2.71 -9.41 -5.47
N LYS A 120 -1.97 -8.34 -5.18
CA LYS A 120 -0.86 -7.77 -5.95
C LYS A 120 0.16 -7.17 -4.99
N ASN A 121 1.39 -7.00 -5.45
CA ASN A 121 2.40 -6.29 -4.67
C ASN A 121 2.22 -4.79 -4.84
N TYR A 122 2.28 -4.09 -3.72
CA TYR A 122 2.30 -2.63 -3.67
C TYR A 122 3.43 -2.18 -2.78
N PHE A 123 3.99 -1.03 -3.09
CA PHE A 123 4.96 -0.37 -2.23
C PHE A 123 4.65 1.10 -2.11
N ILE A 124 4.98 1.65 -0.94
CA ILE A 124 4.75 3.02 -0.57
C ILE A 124 6.12 3.69 -0.60
N ALA A 125 6.21 4.79 -1.34
CA ALA A 125 7.41 5.60 -1.41
C ALA A 125 7.17 6.97 -0.78
N CYS A 126 8.20 7.54 -0.19
CA CYS A 126 8.15 8.85 0.46
C CYS A 126 9.32 9.72 0.03
N ILE A 127 9.08 11.03 -0.09
CA ILE A 127 10.11 12.05 -0.32
C ILE A 127 9.88 13.21 0.65
N GLY A 128 10.94 13.96 0.94
CA GLY A 128 10.89 15.10 1.84
C GLY A 128 10.92 14.65 3.28
N GLY A 129 10.12 15.28 4.14
CA GLY A 129 10.14 14.99 5.57
C GLY A 129 11.38 15.58 6.25
N ASN A 130 11.76 16.79 5.84
CA ASN A 130 12.91 17.54 6.35
C ASN A 130 12.58 19.04 6.50
N ALA A 131 13.60 19.85 6.80
CA ALA A 131 13.46 21.28 7.08
C ALA A 131 12.87 22.09 5.92
N ASN A 132 13.14 21.65 4.70
CA ASN A 132 12.81 22.41 3.49
C ASN A 132 11.59 21.84 2.78
N HIS A 133 11.36 20.53 2.89
CA HIS A 133 10.32 19.83 2.15
C HIS A 133 9.43 19.02 3.10
N ALA A 134 8.13 19.33 3.12
CA ALA A 134 7.14 18.52 3.80
C ALA A 134 7.08 17.11 3.20
N PRO A 135 6.79 16.07 4.01
CA PRO A 135 6.77 14.70 3.54
C PRO A 135 5.61 14.45 2.56
N LYS A 136 5.90 13.75 1.48
CA LYS A 136 4.93 13.36 0.46
C LYS A 136 5.05 11.88 0.14
N PHE A 137 3.91 11.20 0.15
CA PHE A 137 3.78 9.77 -0.07
C PHE A 137 3.17 9.45 -1.42
N LEU A 138 3.67 8.39 -2.05
CA LEU A 138 3.13 7.81 -3.28
C LEU A 138 2.88 6.32 -3.09
N LEU A 139 1.79 5.83 -3.68
CA LEU A 139 1.51 4.41 -3.78
C LEU A 139 1.91 3.92 -5.16
N LEU A 140 2.64 2.81 -5.21
CA LEU A 140 3.02 2.16 -6.44
C LEU A 140 2.54 0.72 -6.45
N ARG A 141 2.02 0.30 -7.60
CA ARG A 141 1.69 -1.10 -7.87
C ARG A 141 2.84 -1.73 -8.62
N GLN A 142 3.51 -2.70 -8.01
CA GLN A 142 4.71 -3.30 -8.58
C GLN A 142 4.40 -4.06 -9.88
N THR A 143 5.25 -3.87 -10.87
CA THR A 143 5.19 -4.53 -12.17
C THR A 143 6.43 -5.40 -12.44
N ALA A 144 7.56 -5.10 -11.79
CA ALA A 144 8.76 -5.95 -11.80
C ALA A 144 9.75 -5.53 -10.71
N PRO A 145 10.62 -6.43 -10.20
CA PRO A 145 10.41 -7.86 -10.12
C PRO A 145 9.16 -8.14 -9.28
N THR A 146 8.58 -9.33 -9.36
CA THR A 146 7.29 -9.68 -8.72
C THR A 146 7.44 -10.23 -7.30
N ASN A 147 8.61 -10.10 -6.69
CA ASN A 147 8.86 -10.54 -5.32
C ASN A 147 8.36 -9.49 -4.33
N GLU A 148 7.89 -9.95 -3.17
CA GLU A 148 7.59 -9.03 -2.06
C GLU A 148 8.90 -8.37 -1.63
N LEU A 149 8.86 -7.04 -1.51
CA LEU A 149 9.91 -6.31 -0.82
C LEU A 149 9.89 -6.71 0.66
N THR A 150 11.03 -6.58 1.31
CA THR A 150 11.26 -6.92 2.69
C THR A 150 11.66 -5.68 3.47
N THR A 151 11.64 -5.77 4.79
CA THR A 151 12.09 -4.69 5.68
C THR A 151 13.53 -4.27 5.43
N ALA A 152 14.41 -5.20 5.01
CA ALA A 152 15.79 -4.90 4.65
C ALA A 152 15.90 -3.98 3.42
N GLU A 153 14.91 -3.98 2.54
CA GLU A 153 14.91 -3.19 1.30
C GLU A 153 14.29 -1.79 1.50
N LEU A 154 13.72 -1.52 2.67
CA LEU A 154 13.20 -0.20 3.03
C LEU A 154 14.34 0.81 3.16
N GLY A 155 14.13 2.00 2.61
CA GLY A 155 15.11 3.08 2.61
C GLY A 155 16.30 2.91 1.67
N GLU A 156 16.59 1.69 1.21
CA GLU A 156 17.70 1.42 0.29
C GLU A 156 17.37 1.83 -1.15
N ALA A 157 16.20 1.40 -1.63
CA ALA A 157 15.77 1.64 -3.00
C ALA A 157 15.18 3.04 -3.17
N ASN A 158 15.71 3.79 -4.14
CA ASN A 158 15.33 5.18 -4.35
C ASN A 158 15.11 5.56 -5.82
N ASN A 159 14.43 6.69 -6.05
CA ASN A 159 14.21 7.29 -7.37
C ASN A 159 14.05 8.82 -7.29
N SER A 160 14.84 9.57 -8.06
CA SER A 160 14.79 11.03 -8.17
C SER A 160 14.01 11.58 -9.38
N ALA A 161 13.60 10.72 -10.30
CA ALA A 161 12.99 11.08 -11.58
C ALA A 161 11.44 11.09 -11.56
N ILE A 162 10.81 11.15 -10.38
CA ILE A 162 9.35 11.16 -10.26
C ILE A 162 8.83 12.60 -10.23
N THR A 163 7.99 12.92 -11.23
CA THR A 163 7.31 14.21 -11.38
C THR A 163 5.79 14.00 -11.41
N GLU A 164 5.00 15.07 -11.47
CA GLU A 164 3.54 14.99 -11.53
C GLU A 164 2.99 14.26 -12.76
N SER A 165 3.73 14.24 -13.88
CA SER A 165 3.34 13.54 -15.11
C SER A 165 3.78 12.07 -15.13
N THR A 166 4.70 11.66 -14.25
CA THR A 166 5.19 10.28 -14.17
C THR A 166 4.03 9.33 -13.85
N THR A 167 3.95 8.22 -14.59
CA THR A 167 2.93 7.17 -14.45
C THR A 167 3.51 5.83 -14.01
N SER A 168 4.81 5.63 -14.16
CA SER A 168 5.55 4.48 -13.63
C SER A 168 6.93 4.92 -13.18
N ALA A 169 7.49 4.21 -12.21
CA ALA A 169 8.81 4.51 -11.66
C ALA A 169 9.55 3.23 -11.32
N THR A 170 10.88 3.30 -11.39
CA THR A 170 11.79 2.21 -11.05
C THR A 170 12.72 2.65 -9.94
N PHE A 171 12.58 2.02 -8.78
CA PHE A 171 13.40 2.25 -7.61
C PHE A 171 14.58 1.29 -7.63
N THR A 172 15.78 1.79 -7.36
CA THR A 172 17.01 0.98 -7.37
C THR A 172 17.85 1.29 -6.14
N GLY A 173 18.40 0.27 -5.49
CA GLY A 173 19.30 0.42 -4.34
C GLY A 173 19.78 -0.93 -3.79
N SER A 174 21.05 -0.99 -3.34
CA SER A 174 21.65 -2.16 -2.67
C SER A 174 21.47 -3.53 -3.35
N GLY A 175 21.29 -3.57 -4.68
CA GLY A 175 21.06 -4.80 -5.44
C GLY A 175 19.58 -5.16 -5.64
N THR A 176 18.67 -4.42 -5.02
CA THR A 176 17.22 -4.50 -5.27
C THR A 176 16.82 -3.48 -6.34
N THR A 177 15.93 -3.91 -7.22
CA THR A 177 15.23 -3.05 -8.17
C THR A 177 13.73 -3.29 -8.01
N ALA A 178 12.90 -2.26 -8.04
CA ALA A 178 11.44 -2.35 -7.98
C ALA A 178 10.79 -1.31 -8.89
N THR A 179 10.21 -1.77 -9.99
CA THR A 179 9.39 -1.02 -10.93
C THR A 179 7.92 -1.17 -10.59
N GLY A 180 7.17 -0.07 -10.68
CA GLY A 180 5.72 -0.09 -10.51
C GLY A 180 5.01 1.08 -11.18
N ASP A 181 3.70 0.91 -11.37
CA ASP A 181 2.79 1.96 -11.81
C ASP A 181 2.45 2.87 -10.62
N ILE A 182 2.54 4.18 -10.81
CA ILE A 182 2.14 5.15 -9.79
C ILE A 182 0.62 5.23 -9.76
N LEU A 183 0.05 4.97 -8.60
CA LEU A 183 -1.38 5.04 -8.36
C LEU A 183 -1.74 6.43 -7.85
N LYS A 184 -2.38 7.22 -8.72
CA LYS A 184 -2.92 8.55 -8.43
C LYS A 184 -4.37 8.47 -7.95
#